data_AF-S7X144-F1
#
_entry.id   AF-S7X144-F1
#
_cell.length_a   1.000
_cell.length_b   1.000
_cell.length_c   1.000
_cell.angle_alpha   90.00
_cell.angle_beta   90.00
_cell.angle_gamma   90.00
#
_symmetry.space_group_name_H-M   'P 1'
#
loop_
_entity.id
_entity.type
_entity.pdbx_description
1 polymer ?
#
loop_
_entity_poly.entity_id
_entity_poly.type
_entity_poly.pdbx_seq_one_letter_code
_entity_poly.pdbx_strand_id
1 'polypeptide(L)'
;MRLENINIQGLTSEEVKVSRQKFGSNTLNYKKENGVLGALKKLAKEPMILLLLAASLIYFVSGKPGDGIFLASAIIIVSIISLYQDSRSRNALQKLKP
;
A
#
# COMPACT_ATOMS: atom_id res chain seq x y z
N MET A 1 -11.93 11.01 -44.98
CA MET A 1 -10.79 10.07 -45.00
C MET A 1 -11.36 8.66 -44.86
N ARG A 2 -11.35 7.84 -45.93
CA ARG A 2 -11.87 6.46 -45.87
C ARG A 2 -10.85 5.62 -45.11
N LEU A 3 -11.28 4.97 -44.03
CA LEU A 3 -10.46 3.96 -43.36
C LEU A 3 -10.42 2.75 -44.31
N GLU A 4 -9.30 2.58 -45.01
CA GLU A 4 -9.00 1.34 -45.70
C GLU A 4 -8.98 0.23 -44.63
N ASN A 5 -9.71 -0.87 -44.87
CA ASN A 5 -9.76 -2.02 -43.97
C ASN A 5 -8.36 -2.63 -43.86
N ILE A 6 -7.59 -2.16 -42.88
CA ILE A 6 -6.38 -2.82 -42.43
C ILE A 6 -6.82 -4.22 -42.02
N ASN A 7 -6.36 -5.24 -42.74
CA ASN A 7 -6.66 -6.64 -42.45
C ASN A 7 -5.90 -7.04 -41.18
N ILE A 8 -6.37 -6.59 -40.01
CA ILE A 8 -5.75 -6.91 -38.72
C ILE A 8 -6.17 -8.32 -38.35
N GLN A 9 -5.40 -9.31 -38.79
CA GLN A 9 -5.57 -10.68 -38.37
C GLN A 9 -4.99 -10.83 -36.95
N GLY A 10 -5.85 -11.17 -35.99
CA GLY A 10 -5.42 -11.37 -34.60
C GLY A 10 -4.52 -12.59 -34.43
N LEU A 11 -3.91 -12.72 -33.26
CA LEU A 11 -3.07 -13.87 -32.91
C LEU A 11 -3.86 -15.18 -32.95
N THR A 12 -3.22 -16.23 -33.45
CA THR A 12 -3.74 -17.59 -33.41
C THR A 12 -3.69 -18.16 -31.98
N SER A 13 -4.50 -19.18 -31.71
CA SER A 13 -4.58 -19.81 -30.38
C SER A 13 -3.23 -20.33 -29.87
N GLU A 14 -2.37 -20.80 -30.77
CA GLU A 14 -1.03 -21.28 -30.42
C GLU A 14 -0.07 -20.12 -30.10
N GLU A 15 -0.13 -19.01 -30.84
CA GLU A 15 0.66 -17.82 -30.54
C GLU A 15 0.25 -17.18 -29.21
N VAL A 16 -1.05 -17.21 -28.88
CA VAL A 16 -1.55 -16.76 -27.56
C VAL A 16 -1.00 -17.65 -26.43
N LYS A 17 -0.93 -18.97 -26.63
CA LYS A 17 -0.33 -19.90 -25.64
C LYS A 17 1.15 -19.60 -25.43
N VAL A 18 1.92 -19.49 -26.51
CA VAL A 18 3.36 -19.18 -26.45
C VAL A 18 3.59 -17.84 -25.76
N SER A 19 2.78 -16.83 -26.09
CA SER A 19 2.84 -15.51 -25.46
C SER A 19 2.54 -15.59 -23.95
N ARG A 20 1.48 -16.30 -23.53
CA ARG A 20 1.16 -16.45 -22.10
C ARG A 20 2.20 -17.24 -21.32
N GLN A 21 2.87 -18.21 -21.94
CA GLN A 21 3.98 -18.93 -21.31
C GLN A 21 5.21 -18.03 -21.14
N LYS A 22 5.49 -17.17 -22.13
CA LYS A 22 6.68 -16.29 -22.12
C LYS A 22 6.51 -15.05 -21.22
N PHE A 23 5.33 -14.44 -21.23
CA PHE A 23 5.08 -13.17 -20.54
C PHE A 23 4.18 -13.30 -19.30
N GLY A 24 3.64 -14.49 -19.06
CA GLY A 24 2.65 -14.71 -18.02
C GLY A 24 1.25 -14.29 -18.44
N SER A 25 0.28 -14.57 -17.58
CA SER A 25 -1.09 -14.07 -17.74
C SER A 25 -1.14 -12.60 -17.33
N ASN A 26 -1.87 -11.78 -18.07
CA ASN A 26 -2.13 -10.38 -17.72
C ASN A 26 -3.15 -10.29 -16.57
N THR A 27 -2.80 -10.86 -15.42
CA THR A 27 -3.64 -10.89 -14.22
C THR A 27 -2.83 -10.40 -13.03
N LEU A 28 -3.38 -9.43 -12.30
CA LEU A 28 -2.76 -8.90 -11.09
C LEU A 28 -3.15 -9.77 -9.89
N ASN A 29 -2.30 -10.74 -9.55
CA ASN A 29 -2.52 -11.63 -8.42
C ASN A 29 -2.27 -10.88 -7.10
N TYR A 30 -3.32 -10.34 -6.50
CA TYR A 30 -3.22 -9.56 -5.27
C TYR A 30 -3.40 -10.48 -4.06
N LYS A 31 -2.30 -10.78 -3.37
CA LYS A 31 -2.38 -11.47 -2.07
C LYS A 31 -2.99 -10.49 -1.07
N LYS A 32 -4.17 -10.84 -0.57
CA LYS A 32 -4.89 -10.08 0.47
C LYS A 32 -4.13 -10.24 1.78
N GLU A 33 -2.96 -9.64 1.90
CA GLU A 33 -2.23 -9.62 3.17
C GLU A 33 -3.04 -8.82 4.19
N ASN A 34 -3.11 -9.34 5.42
CA ASN A 34 -3.87 -8.82 6.54
C ASN A 34 -3.66 -7.30 6.69
N GLY A 35 -4.54 -6.48 6.11
CA GLY A 35 -4.27 -5.08 5.81
C GLY A 35 -3.95 -4.23 7.04
N VAL A 36 -4.52 -4.56 8.20
CA VAL A 36 -4.29 -3.83 9.46
C VAL A 36 -3.01 -4.29 10.16
N LEU A 37 -2.83 -5.60 10.37
CA LEU A 37 -1.64 -6.15 11.02
C LEU A 37 -0.36 -5.89 10.20
N GLY A 38 -0.45 -6.03 8.87
CA GLY A 38 0.66 -5.75 7.97
C GLY A 38 1.02 -4.26 7.95
N ALA A 39 0.03 -3.38 8.01
CA ALA A 39 0.27 -1.95 8.02
C ALA A 39 0.81 -1.45 9.37
N LEU A 40 0.36 -2.01 10.50
CA LEU A 40 0.98 -1.77 11.81
C LEU A 40 2.44 -2.22 11.83
N LYS A 41 2.75 -3.39 11.26
CA LYS A 41 4.13 -3.88 11.14
C LYS A 41 5.00 -2.99 10.24
N LYS A 42 4.42 -2.40 9.19
CA LYS A 42 5.11 -1.40 8.36
C LYS A 42 5.37 -0.11 9.13
N LEU A 43 4.38 0.38 9.85
CA LEU A 43 4.49 1.62 10.62
C LEU A 43 5.54 1.50 11.73
N ALA A 44 5.61 0.33 12.40
CA ALA A 44 6.66 0.03 13.37
C ALA A 44 8.07 -0.05 12.76
N LYS A 45 8.19 -0.25 11.45
CA LYS A 45 9.48 -0.21 10.72
C LYS A 45 9.86 1.20 10.28
N GLU A 46 8.98 2.20 10.42
CA GLU A 46 9.31 3.57 10.07
C GLU A 46 10.18 4.19 11.18
N PRO A 47 11.41 4.64 10.87
CA PRO A 47 12.33 5.16 11.88
C PRO A 47 11.79 6.39 12.63
N MET A 48 10.93 7.17 11.98
CA MET A 48 10.29 8.34 12.58
C MET A 48 9.33 7.96 13.72
N ILE A 49 8.52 6.90 13.56
CA ILE A 49 7.58 6.43 14.59
C ILE A 49 8.35 5.93 15.82
N LEU A 50 9.45 5.20 15.60
CA LEU A 50 10.31 4.71 16.68
C LEU A 50 10.94 5.84 17.49
N LEU A 51 11.41 6.90 16.82
CA LEU A 51 11.95 8.09 17.47
C LEU A 51 10.88 8.79 18.32
N LEU A 52 9.67 8.94 17.80
CA LEU A 52 8.56 9.58 18.53
C LEU A 52 8.13 8.75 19.75
N LEU A 53 8.09 7.43 19.62
CA LEU A 53 7.84 6.53 20.75
C LEU A 53 8.94 6.64 21.81
N ALA A 54 10.21 6.66 21.40
CA ALA A 54 11.33 6.85 22.32
C ALA A 54 11.23 8.19 23.06
N ALA A 55 10.89 9.28 22.35
CA ALA A 55 10.65 10.59 22.96
C ALA A 55 9.49 10.56 23.97
N SER A 56 8.38 9.87 23.65
CA SER A 56 7.26 9.68 24.57
C SER A 56 7.69 8.94 25.84
N LEU A 57 8.49 7.87 25.72
CA LEU A 57 9.07 7.19 26.89
C LEU A 57 9.95 8.12 27.74
N ILE A 58 10.78 8.96 27.12
CA ILE A 58 11.61 9.94 27.84
C ILE A 58 10.73 10.89 28.67
N TYR A 59 9.60 11.35 28.15
CA TYR A 59 8.67 12.21 28.90
C TYR A 59 8.05 11.50 30.12
N PHE A 60 7.69 10.22 29.96
CA PHE A 60 7.18 9.42 31.08
C PHE A 60 8.24 9.24 32.18
N VAL A 61 9.48 8.93 31.82
CA VAL A 61 10.58 8.77 32.77
C VAL A 61 11.00 10.11 33.40
N SER A 62 10.89 11.20 32.65
CA SER A 62 11.21 12.56 33.12
C SER A 62 10.17 13.14 34.09
N GLY A 63 9.18 12.36 34.53
CA GLY A 63 8.16 12.81 35.48
C GLY A 63 7.12 13.77 34.89
N LYS A 64 7.01 13.84 33.55
CA LYS A 64 6.01 14.63 32.82
C LYS A 64 5.02 13.70 32.09
N PRO A 65 4.18 12.94 32.82
CA PRO A 65 3.26 11.99 32.21
C PRO A 65 2.21 12.69 31.33
N GLY A 66 1.83 13.94 31.62
CA GLY A 66 0.90 14.71 30.80
C GLY A 66 1.42 14.92 29.37
N ASP A 67 2.67 15.37 29.24
CA ASP A 67 3.33 15.56 27.93
C ASP A 67 3.53 14.23 27.21
N GLY A 68 3.89 13.17 27.96
CA GLY A 68 4.03 11.81 27.43
C GLY A 68 2.72 11.25 26.85
N ILE A 69 1.60 11.43 27.56
CA ILE A 69 0.25 11.03 27.12
C ILE A 69 -0.19 11.86 25.91
N PHE A 70 0.03 13.18 25.93
CA PHE A 70 -0.30 14.04 24.80
C PHE A 70 0.44 13.59 23.54
N LEU A 71 1.76 13.37 23.65
CA LEU A 71 2.57 12.89 22.53
C LEU A 71 2.14 11.50 22.04
N ALA A 72 1.89 10.56 22.95
CA ALA A 72 1.41 9.22 22.59
C ALA A 72 0.06 9.28 21.85
N SER A 73 -0.86 10.13 22.32
CA SER A 73 -2.16 10.32 21.66
C SER A 73 -2.01 10.89 20.24
N ALA A 74 -1.10 11.86 20.05
CA ALA A 74 -0.81 12.43 18.74
C ALA A 74 -0.23 11.37 17.78
N ILE A 75 0.68 10.52 18.28
CA ILE A 75 1.24 9.40 17.49
C ILE A 75 0.13 8.46 17.03
N ILE A 76 -0.82 8.11 17.91
CA ILE A 76 -1.95 7.24 17.56
C ILE A 76 -2.82 7.87 16.46
N ILE A 77 -3.16 9.16 16.59
CA ILE A 77 -3.98 9.86 15.60
C ILE A 77 -3.28 9.91 14.24
N VAL A 78 -2.02 10.31 14.21
CA VAL A 78 -1.22 10.36 12.97
C VAL A 78 -1.09 8.96 12.35
N SER A 79 -0.90 7.93 13.18
CA SER A 79 -0.85 6.54 12.73
C SER A 79 -2.14 6.12 12.03
N ILE A 80 -3.30 6.40 12.63
CA ILE A 80 -4.62 6.10 12.04
C ILE A 80 -4.80 6.84 10.71
N ILE A 81 -4.44 8.13 10.67
CA ILE A 81 -4.51 8.95 9.46
C ILE A 81 -3.63 8.37 8.35
N SER A 82 -2.39 7.98 8.65
CA SER A 82 -1.48 7.34 7.67
C SER A 82 -2.03 6.00 7.17
N LEU A 83 -2.59 5.17 8.05
CA LEU A 83 -3.21 3.90 7.66
C LEU A 83 -4.40 4.11 6.72
N TYR A 84 -5.23 5.12 6.99
CA TYR A 84 -6.35 5.48 6.12
C TYR A 84 -5.87 5.98 4.75
N GLN A 85 -4.79 6.78 4.72
CA GLN A 85 -4.17 7.26 3.48
C GLN A 85 -3.58 6.11 2.65
N ASP A 86 -2.86 5.17 3.26
CA ASP A 86 -2.32 4.00 2.55
C ASP A 86 -3.45 3.12 1.98
N SER A 87 -4.53 2.92 2.75
CA SER A 87 -5.71 2.19 2.28
C SER A 87 -6.39 2.88 1.09
N ARG A 88 -6.59 4.19 1.16
CA ARG A 88 -7.19 4.97 0.06
C ARG A 88 -6.31 4.95 -1.19
N SER A 89 -4.99 5.07 -1.04
CA SER A 89 -4.03 4.96 -2.13
C SER A 89 -4.10 3.59 -2.81
N ARG A 90 -4.10 2.51 -2.03
CA ARG A 90 -4.29 1.15 -2.54
C ARG A 90 -5.62 0.97 -3.25
N ASN A 91 -6.70 1.56 -2.73
CA ASN A 91 -8.03 1.47 -3.34
C ASN A 91 -8.10 2.23 -4.67
N ALA A 92 -7.40 3.35 -4.82
CA ALA A 92 -7.29 4.05 -6.11
C ALA A 92 -6.59 3.17 -7.16
N LEU A 93 -5.49 2.50 -6.77
CA LEU A 93 -4.81 1.52 -7.63
C LEU A 93 -5.69 0.32 -7.96
N GLN A 94 -6.58 -0.11 -7.06
CA GLN A 94 -7.54 -1.18 -7.35
C GLN A 94 -8.61 -0.77 -8.36
N LYS A 95 -9.05 0.50 -8.35
CA LYS A 95 -10.06 1.01 -9.29
C LYS A 95 -9.52 1.28 -10.69
N LEU A 96 -8.21 1.43 -10.84
CA LEU A 96 -7.51 1.57 -12.12
C LEU A 96 -7.15 0.22 -12.75
N LYS A 97 -7.54 -0.90 -12.13
CA LYS A 97 -7.30 -2.22 -12.70
C LYS A 97 -8.23 -2.45 -13.91
N PRO A 98 -7.70 -2.81 -15.09
CA PRO A 98 -8.50 -3.30 -16.21
C PRO A 98 -9.09 -4.69 -15.93
#